data_AF-A0AAV6VCR4-F1
#
_entry.id   AF-A0AAV6VCR4-F1
#
_cell.length_a   1.000
_cell.length_b   1.000
_cell.length_c   1.000
_cell.angle_alpha   90.00
_cell.angle_beta   90.00
_cell.angle_gamma   90.00
#
_symmetry.space_group_name_H-M   'P 1'
#
loop_
_entity.id
_entity.type
_entity.pdbx_description
1 polymer ?
#
loop_
_entity_poly.entity_id
_entity_poly.type
_entity_poly.pdbx_seq_one_letter_code
_entity_poly.pdbx_strand_id
1 'polypeptide(L)'
;MRFEYGWYEIDIGIGIYKQTSSASMIFDSLHNYVFGVDDIEKKIQFGHPYAPYCIVSFYIIFCKWIGPALMVDRKPFELKNVLIFYNFFQMIVNTYLTIKAVEGLLRMWNVRCEEYTTSPEMAVVVKDFDLALWHLYLIKYIDLFDAVFFVLRKKEKQITFLHLFHHAVLCLICYIYLESLDIAFYLIVALAINIFIHVIMYLYYFLSAFGPHMQKYLWWKRYLTTLQMIQFGIILMYMAVSFGTGCHKTGPMEISFFCFIAALLALFTNFYTKSFVNK
;
A
#
# COMPACT_ATOMS: atom_id res chain seq x y z
N MET A 1 -18.85 59.22 45.99
CA MET A 1 -18.13 59.56 47.25
C MET A 1 -17.03 58.50 47.42
N ARG A 2 -15.81 58.93 47.78
CA ARG A 2 -14.57 58.14 48.06
C ARG A 2 -14.83 56.74 48.68
N PHE A 3 -14.03 55.67 48.52
CA PHE A 3 -12.72 55.37 47.92
C PHE A 3 -12.55 53.81 47.90
N GLU A 4 -11.48 53.34 47.25
CA GLU A 4 -10.70 52.09 47.49
C GLU A 4 -10.78 50.92 46.47
N TYR A 5 -9.73 50.88 45.64
CA TYR A 5 -8.89 49.80 45.08
C TYR A 5 -9.44 48.40 44.76
N GLY A 6 -9.17 47.94 43.52
CA GLY A 6 -9.06 46.52 43.19
C GLY A 6 -9.34 46.22 41.72
N TRP A 7 -8.33 46.35 40.85
CA TRP A 7 -8.41 45.99 39.44
C TRP A 7 -8.46 44.46 39.27
N TYR A 8 -9.63 43.94 38.90
CA TYR A 8 -9.75 42.74 38.08
C TYR A 8 -10.90 42.99 37.10
N GLU A 9 -10.57 43.37 35.87
CA GLU A 9 -11.48 43.23 34.73
C GLU A 9 -11.67 41.73 34.49
N ILE A 10 -12.86 41.21 34.81
CA ILE A 10 -13.28 39.89 34.36
C ILE A 10 -13.69 40.07 32.90
N ASP A 11 -12.73 39.82 32.01
CA ASP A 11 -13.00 39.65 30.60
C ASP A 11 -13.83 38.37 30.45
N ILE A 12 -15.16 38.53 30.34
CA ILE A 12 -16.05 37.44 29.95
C ILE A 12 -15.82 37.25 28.45
N GLY A 13 -14.69 36.63 28.12
CA GLY A 13 -14.44 36.08 26.80
C GLY A 13 -15.56 35.08 26.53
N ILE A 14 -16.55 35.51 25.75
CA ILE A 14 -17.51 34.63 25.12
C ILE A 14 -16.70 33.78 24.14
N GLY A 15 -16.08 32.73 24.67
CA GLY A 15 -15.52 31.65 23.90
C GLY A 15 -16.69 31.02 23.18
N ILE A 16 -16.86 31.41 21.92
CA ILE A 16 -17.72 30.70 20.99
C ILE A 16 -17.09 29.31 20.85
N TYR A 17 -17.46 28.39 21.74
CA TYR A 17 -17.33 26.96 21.50
C TYR A 17 -18.20 26.69 20.28
N LYS A 18 -17.59 26.81 19.11
CA LYS A 18 -18.20 26.43 17.84
C LYS A 18 -18.45 24.93 17.98
N GLN A 19 -19.70 24.56 18.22
CA GLN A 19 -20.13 23.17 18.31
C GLN A 19 -19.92 22.57 16.92
N THR A 20 -18.72 22.04 16.70
CA THR A 20 -18.37 21.29 15.50
C THR A 20 -19.25 20.04 15.48
N SER A 21 -19.93 19.83 14.36
CA SER A 21 -20.76 18.65 14.13
C SER A 21 -19.92 17.38 14.35
N SER A 22 -20.52 16.30 14.85
CA SER A 22 -19.84 15.00 14.95
C SER A 22 -19.22 14.57 13.62
N ALA A 23 -19.84 14.92 12.50
CA ALA A 23 -19.31 14.68 11.16
C ALA A 23 -18.03 15.47 10.85
N SER A 24 -17.93 16.72 11.29
CA SER A 24 -16.69 17.50 11.10
C SER A 24 -15.57 16.97 11.98
N MET A 25 -15.87 16.54 13.22
CA MET A 25 -14.87 15.91 14.08
C MET A 25 -14.33 14.60 13.50
N ILE A 26 -15.20 13.76 12.93
CA ILE A 26 -14.79 12.51 12.27
C ILE A 26 -13.96 12.82 11.02
N PHE A 27 -14.38 13.82 10.23
CA PHE A 27 -13.63 14.24 9.05
C PHE A 27 -12.24 14.75 9.42
N ASP A 28 -12.13 15.62 10.43
CA ASP A 28 -10.84 16.16 10.89
C ASP A 28 -9.94 15.06 11.44
N SER A 29 -10.51 14.11 12.18
CA SER A 29 -9.77 12.94 12.69
C SER A 29 -9.25 12.06 11.55
N LEU A 30 -10.09 11.75 10.57
CA LEU A 30 -9.69 10.96 9.39
C LEU A 30 -8.66 11.71 8.54
N HIS A 31 -8.86 13.00 8.33
CA HIS A 31 -7.93 13.85 7.61
C HIS A 31 -6.55 13.86 8.29
N ASN A 32 -6.51 14.04 9.61
CA ASN A 32 -5.26 14.02 10.37
C ASN A 32 -4.62 12.63 10.38
N TYR A 33 -5.42 11.56 10.38
CA TYR A 33 -4.90 10.20 10.27
C TYR A 33 -4.24 9.96 8.91
N VAL A 34 -4.89 10.35 7.82
CA VAL A 34 -4.39 10.15 6.45
C VAL A 34 -3.23 11.09 6.12
N PHE A 35 -3.37 12.39 6.41
CA PHE A 35 -2.44 13.42 5.94
C PHE A 35 -1.52 14.01 7.01
N GLY A 36 -1.79 13.76 8.29
CA GLY A 36 -0.93 14.24 9.37
C GLY A 36 0.41 13.50 9.41
N VAL A 37 1.47 14.21 9.76
CA VAL A 37 2.82 13.64 9.88
C VAL A 37 3.11 13.14 11.31
N ASP A 38 2.28 13.53 12.27
CA ASP A 38 2.46 13.17 13.67
C ASP A 38 2.18 11.69 13.95
N ASP A 39 2.99 11.09 14.83
CA ASP A 39 2.77 9.75 15.39
C ASP A 39 2.60 8.62 14.34
N ILE A 40 3.34 8.67 13.23
CA ILE A 40 3.24 7.66 12.15
C ILE A 40 3.44 6.23 12.67
N GLU A 41 4.35 6.01 13.62
CA GLU A 41 4.53 4.72 14.30
C GLU A 41 3.23 4.21 14.95
N LYS A 42 2.50 5.08 15.66
CA LYS A 42 1.21 4.72 16.28
C LYS A 42 0.14 4.44 15.21
N LYS A 43 0.19 5.16 14.08
CA LYS A 43 -0.71 4.94 12.94
C LYS A 43 -0.45 3.59 12.27
N ILE A 44 0.81 3.19 12.09
CA ILE A 44 1.20 1.88 11.54
C ILE A 44 0.62 0.73 12.35
N GLN A 45 0.65 0.86 13.67
CA GLN A 45 0.03 -0.14 14.56
C GLN A 45 -1.50 -0.07 14.56
N PHE A 46 -2.15 0.90 13.91
CA PHE A 46 -3.59 1.16 14.06
C PHE A 46 -4.04 1.25 15.54
N GLY A 47 -3.12 1.67 16.42
CA GLY A 47 -3.31 1.65 17.88
C GLY A 47 -3.15 0.29 18.58
N HIS A 48 -2.94 -0.83 17.86
CA HIS A 48 -2.64 -2.14 18.46
C HIS A 48 -1.77 -3.02 17.53
N PRO A 49 -0.63 -3.60 17.99
CA PRO A 49 0.29 -4.40 17.16
C PRO A 49 -0.32 -5.64 16.49
N TYR A 50 -1.50 -6.10 16.90
CA TYR A 50 -2.18 -7.25 16.29
C TYR A 50 -3.15 -6.86 15.16
N ALA A 51 -3.45 -5.58 14.98
CA ALA A 51 -4.43 -5.11 14.01
C ALA A 51 -4.11 -5.54 12.56
N PRO A 52 -2.85 -5.41 12.05
CA PRO A 52 -2.50 -5.88 10.70
C PRO A 52 -2.78 -7.36 10.48
N TYR A 53 -2.43 -8.20 11.46
CA TYR A 53 -2.64 -9.64 11.42
C TYR A 53 -4.13 -9.99 11.43
N CYS A 54 -4.92 -9.30 12.25
CA CYS A 54 -6.38 -9.45 12.29
C CYS A 54 -7.03 -9.07 10.96
N ILE A 55 -6.61 -7.95 10.35
CA ILE A 55 -7.13 -7.48 9.05
C ILE A 55 -6.81 -8.49 7.95
N VAL A 56 -5.56 -8.96 7.85
CA VAL A 56 -5.15 -9.94 6.83
C VAL A 56 -5.86 -11.29 7.02
N SER A 57 -5.99 -11.74 8.27
CA SER A 57 -6.70 -12.98 8.59
C SER A 57 -8.18 -12.88 8.21
N PHE A 58 -8.83 -11.78 8.59
CA PHE A 58 -10.21 -11.51 8.21
C PHE A 58 -10.37 -11.44 6.68
N TYR A 59 -9.46 -10.76 5.98
CA TYR A 59 -9.45 -10.67 4.52
C TYR A 59 -9.40 -12.06 3.85
N ILE A 60 -8.48 -12.93 4.27
CA ILE A 60 -8.37 -14.30 3.74
C ILE A 60 -9.67 -15.06 4.03
N ILE A 61 -10.17 -14.98 5.26
CA ILE A 61 -11.39 -15.68 5.67
C ILE A 61 -12.60 -15.21 4.86
N PHE A 62 -12.69 -13.89 4.65
CA PHE A 62 -13.74 -13.28 3.86
C PHE A 62 -13.68 -13.74 2.40
N CYS A 63 -12.50 -13.68 1.77
CA CYS A 63 -12.37 -14.03 0.36
C CYS A 63 -12.56 -15.53 0.07
N LYS A 64 -12.22 -16.41 1.02
CA LYS A 64 -12.33 -17.87 0.84
C LYS A 64 -13.65 -18.46 1.30
N TRP A 65 -14.24 -17.94 2.38
CA TRP A 65 -15.39 -18.59 3.02
C TRP A 65 -16.58 -17.66 3.18
N ILE A 66 -16.45 -16.58 3.96
CA ILE A 66 -17.61 -15.74 4.34
C ILE A 66 -18.24 -15.10 3.10
N GLY A 67 -17.44 -14.44 2.28
CA GLY A 67 -17.91 -13.72 1.11
C GLY A 67 -18.59 -14.64 0.07
N PRO A 68 -17.95 -15.74 -0.36
CA PRO A 68 -18.61 -16.74 -1.21
C PRO A 68 -19.90 -17.30 -0.61
N ALA A 69 -19.92 -17.64 0.69
CA ALA A 69 -21.11 -18.13 1.38
C ALA A 69 -22.27 -17.11 1.36
N LEU A 70 -21.98 -15.84 1.64
CA LEU A 70 -22.98 -14.75 1.57
C LEU A 70 -23.51 -14.51 0.15
N MET A 71 -22.74 -14.89 -0.87
CA MET A 71 -23.07 -14.69 -2.27
C MET A 71 -23.78 -15.88 -2.91
N VAL A 72 -23.87 -17.06 -2.28
CA VAL A 72 -24.45 -18.28 -2.88
C VAL A 72 -25.81 -17.99 -3.53
N ASP A 73 -26.76 -17.47 -2.77
CA ASP A 73 -28.13 -17.20 -3.22
C ASP A 73 -28.34 -15.79 -3.81
N ARG A 74 -27.26 -15.02 -3.99
CA ARG A 74 -27.32 -13.66 -4.53
C ARG A 74 -26.87 -13.60 -5.98
N LYS A 75 -27.44 -12.69 -6.76
CA LYS A 75 -26.92 -12.36 -8.09
C LYS A 75 -25.60 -11.57 -7.94
N PRO A 76 -24.65 -11.71 -8.88
CA PRO A 76 -23.41 -10.93 -8.85
C PRO A 76 -23.73 -9.44 -8.91
N PHE A 77 -23.07 -8.65 -8.06
CA PHE A 77 -23.30 -7.21 -7.99
C PHE A 77 -22.77 -6.48 -9.24
N GLU A 78 -23.55 -5.51 -9.74
CA GLU A 78 -23.15 -4.63 -10.85
C GLU A 78 -22.30 -3.46 -10.35
N LEU A 79 -21.02 -3.72 -10.11
CA LEU A 79 -20.08 -2.74 -9.53
C LEU A 79 -19.31 -1.92 -10.58
N LYS A 80 -19.89 -1.69 -11.78
CA LYS A 80 -19.15 -1.05 -12.90
C LYS A 80 -18.58 0.32 -12.50
N ASN A 81 -19.43 1.23 -12.04
CA ASN A 81 -19.01 2.59 -11.69
C ASN A 81 -18.07 2.62 -10.48
N VAL A 82 -18.30 1.71 -9.51
CA VAL A 82 -17.44 1.54 -8.34
C VAL A 82 -16.04 1.13 -8.78
N LEU A 83 -15.92 0.15 -9.69
CA LEU A 83 -14.63 -0.29 -10.23
C LEU A 83 -13.95 0.78 -11.07
N ILE A 84 -14.69 1.54 -11.89
CA ILE A 84 -14.11 2.65 -12.66
C ILE A 84 -13.50 3.68 -11.69
N PHE A 85 -14.25 4.11 -10.68
CA PHE A 85 -13.77 5.07 -9.69
C PHE A 85 -12.58 4.51 -8.89
N TYR A 86 -12.70 3.30 -8.36
CA TYR A 86 -11.67 2.65 -7.57
C TYR A 86 -10.35 2.49 -8.34
N ASN A 87 -10.40 1.95 -9.57
CA ASN A 87 -9.18 1.76 -10.37
C ASN A 87 -8.57 3.10 -10.80
N PHE A 88 -9.38 4.11 -11.08
CA PHE A 88 -8.90 5.46 -11.38
C PHE A 88 -8.22 6.09 -10.16
N PHE A 89 -8.85 6.00 -9.00
CA PHE A 89 -8.28 6.45 -7.72
C PHE A 89 -6.95 5.77 -7.44
N GLN A 90 -6.90 4.44 -7.53
CA GLN A 90 -5.70 3.64 -7.36
C GLN A 90 -4.58 4.07 -8.32
N MET A 91 -4.90 4.30 -9.60
CA MET A 91 -3.94 4.79 -10.59
C MET A 91 -3.36 6.16 -10.21
N ILE A 92 -4.19 7.12 -9.78
CA ILE A 92 -3.74 8.45 -9.38
C ILE A 92 -2.88 8.40 -8.12
N VAL A 93 -3.30 7.66 -7.09
CA VAL A 93 -2.54 7.52 -5.84
C VAL A 93 -1.20 6.84 -6.08
N ASN A 94 -1.17 5.73 -6.83
CA ASN A 94 0.11 5.09 -7.18
C ASN A 94 1.02 6.00 -8.02
N THR A 95 0.45 6.88 -8.85
CA THR A 95 1.24 7.87 -9.62
C THR A 95 1.89 8.89 -8.70
N TYR A 96 1.12 9.45 -7.75
CA TYR A 96 1.64 10.35 -6.72
C TYR A 96 2.74 9.68 -5.90
N LEU A 97 2.52 8.44 -5.43
CA LEU A 97 3.50 7.70 -4.64
C LEU A 97 4.74 7.33 -5.45
N THR A 98 4.61 7.06 -6.75
CA THR A 98 5.74 6.83 -7.65
C THR A 98 6.64 8.07 -7.69
N ILE A 99 6.06 9.26 -7.84
CA ILE A 99 6.83 10.52 -7.84
C ILE A 99 7.58 10.68 -6.51
N LYS A 100 6.90 10.44 -5.37
CA LYS A 100 7.51 10.53 -4.05
C LYS A 100 8.61 9.49 -3.82
N ALA A 101 8.43 8.27 -4.29
CA ALA A 101 9.46 7.24 -4.18
C ALA A 101 10.69 7.59 -5.03
N VAL A 102 10.51 8.13 -6.25
CA VAL A 102 11.62 8.59 -7.09
C VAL A 102 12.36 9.77 -6.45
N GLU A 103 11.64 10.76 -5.92
CA GLU A 103 12.25 11.86 -5.15
C GLU A 103 13.09 11.32 -3.97
N GLY A 104 12.56 10.32 -3.25
CA GLY A 104 13.27 9.66 -2.15
C GLY A 104 14.54 8.94 -2.61
N LEU A 105 14.45 8.13 -3.66
CA LEU A 105 15.59 7.40 -4.21
C LEU A 105 16.72 8.34 -4.66
N LEU A 106 16.37 9.48 -5.28
CA LEU A 106 17.36 10.47 -5.71
C LEU A 106 18.06 11.12 -4.51
N ARG A 107 17.33 11.43 -3.44
CA ARG A 107 17.91 12.02 -2.21
C ARG A 107 18.78 11.04 -1.44
N MET A 108 18.37 9.77 -1.34
CA MET A 108 19.13 8.73 -0.64
C MET A 108 20.27 8.15 -1.48
N TRP A 109 20.48 8.59 -2.73
CA TRP A 109 21.42 7.96 -3.64
C TRP A 109 22.83 7.88 -3.07
N ASN A 110 23.31 8.92 -2.38
CA ASN A 110 24.65 8.96 -1.81
C ASN A 110 24.81 8.05 -0.58
N VAL A 111 23.72 7.83 0.16
CA VAL A 111 23.66 7.07 1.41
C VAL A 111 23.01 5.69 1.23
N ARG A 112 22.91 5.21 -0.02
CA ARG A 112 22.22 3.96 -0.38
C ARG A 112 22.78 2.68 0.25
N CYS A 113 24.00 2.72 0.77
CA CYS A 113 24.63 1.60 1.49
C CYS A 113 24.67 1.80 3.01
N GLU A 114 23.97 2.80 3.52
CA GLU A 114 23.88 3.05 4.95
C GLU A 114 22.59 2.47 5.51
N GLU A 115 22.64 1.97 6.74
CA GLU A 115 21.47 1.46 7.45
C GLU A 115 20.79 2.62 8.20
N TYR A 116 19.45 2.68 8.15
CA TYR A 116 18.65 3.74 8.78
C TYR A 116 19.00 3.95 10.25
N THR A 117 19.18 2.86 11.01
CA THR A 117 19.49 2.88 12.45
C THR A 117 20.89 3.41 12.77
N THR A 118 21.77 3.52 11.78
CA THR A 118 23.19 3.87 11.97
C THR A 118 23.61 5.19 11.35
N SER A 119 22.81 5.72 10.41
CA SER A 119 23.13 6.95 9.70
C SER A 119 22.13 8.07 10.01
N PRO A 120 22.59 9.16 10.66
CA PRO A 120 21.77 10.36 10.87
C PRO A 120 21.25 10.96 9.55
N GLU A 121 22.03 10.83 8.48
CA GLU A 121 21.68 11.36 7.15
C GLU A 121 20.55 10.55 6.53
N MET A 122 20.60 9.22 6.60
CA MET A 122 19.46 8.36 6.21
C MET A 122 18.23 8.63 7.08
N ALA A 123 18.40 8.83 8.38
CA ALA A 123 17.29 9.10 9.29
C ALA A 123 16.57 10.40 8.94
N VAL A 124 17.31 11.48 8.63
CA VAL A 124 16.71 12.75 8.18
C VAL A 124 15.97 12.58 6.86
N VAL A 125 16.58 11.87 5.90
CA VAL A 125 15.94 11.68 4.59
C VAL A 125 14.67 10.84 4.74
N VAL A 126 14.72 9.71 5.45
CA VAL A 126 13.53 8.87 5.68
C VAL A 126 12.43 9.65 6.38
N LYS A 127 12.76 10.49 7.37
CA LYS A 127 11.80 11.35 8.07
C LYS A 127 11.06 12.32 7.14
N ASP A 128 11.76 12.89 6.15
CA ASP A 128 11.13 13.72 5.10
C ASP A 128 10.13 12.93 4.23
N PHE A 129 10.27 11.59 4.20
CA PHE A 129 9.42 10.67 3.45
C PHE A 129 8.44 9.87 4.31
N ASP A 130 8.39 10.06 5.64
CA ASP A 130 7.52 9.28 6.54
C ASP A 130 6.06 9.33 6.09
N LEU A 131 5.58 10.51 5.67
CA LEU A 131 4.22 10.64 5.16
C LEU A 131 4.03 9.81 3.89
N ALA A 132 5.00 9.77 2.97
CA ALA A 132 4.90 8.95 1.77
C ALA A 132 4.94 7.45 2.10
N LEU A 133 5.78 7.04 3.06
CA LEU A 133 5.83 5.66 3.58
C LEU A 133 4.51 5.24 4.23
N TRP A 134 3.88 6.16 4.98
CA TRP A 134 2.55 5.96 5.54
C TRP A 134 1.49 5.75 4.46
N HIS A 135 1.48 6.57 3.41
CA HIS A 135 0.55 6.36 2.29
C HIS A 135 0.86 5.08 1.50
N LEU A 136 2.14 4.71 1.35
CA LEU A 136 2.58 3.44 0.75
C LEU A 136 2.11 2.24 1.55
N TYR A 137 1.99 2.36 2.87
CA TYR A 137 1.42 1.33 3.72
C TYR A 137 -0.09 1.26 3.55
N LEU A 138 -0.78 2.39 3.64
CA LEU A 138 -2.23 2.47 3.51
C LEU A 138 -2.73 1.91 2.17
N ILE A 139 -2.05 2.22 1.05
CA ILE A 139 -2.48 1.76 -0.27
C ILE A 139 -2.50 0.23 -0.37
N LYS A 140 -1.65 -0.50 0.38
CA LYS A 140 -1.66 -1.98 0.39
C LYS A 140 -2.91 -2.56 1.03
N TYR A 141 -3.48 -1.88 2.01
CA TYR A 141 -4.80 -2.25 2.55
C TYR A 141 -5.91 -1.93 1.56
N ILE A 142 -5.78 -0.84 0.79
CA ILE A 142 -6.75 -0.52 -0.24
C ILE A 142 -6.70 -1.57 -1.37
N ASP A 143 -5.52 -2.10 -1.71
CA ASP A 143 -5.37 -3.18 -2.70
C ASP A 143 -6.15 -4.46 -2.31
N LEU A 144 -6.40 -4.71 -1.01
CA LEU A 144 -7.19 -5.86 -0.56
C LEU A 144 -8.63 -5.82 -1.12
N PHE A 145 -9.16 -4.64 -1.44
CA PHE A 145 -10.50 -4.53 -2.02
C PHE A 145 -10.61 -5.16 -3.42
N ASP A 146 -9.49 -5.41 -4.12
CA ASP A 146 -9.50 -6.11 -5.42
C ASP A 146 -10.20 -7.47 -5.32
N ALA A 147 -9.80 -8.29 -4.33
CA ALA A 147 -10.40 -9.60 -4.12
C ALA A 147 -11.83 -9.50 -3.57
N VAL A 148 -12.11 -8.48 -2.73
CA VAL A 148 -13.48 -8.22 -2.26
C VAL A 148 -14.41 -7.98 -3.44
N PHE A 149 -14.00 -7.16 -4.42
CA PHE A 149 -14.78 -6.95 -5.64
C PHE A 149 -14.91 -8.22 -6.50
N PHE A 150 -13.89 -9.08 -6.55
CA PHE A 150 -14.00 -10.37 -7.24
C PHE A 150 -15.05 -11.28 -6.60
N VAL A 151 -15.11 -11.34 -5.27
CA VAL A 151 -16.13 -12.10 -4.53
C VAL A 151 -17.52 -11.56 -4.84
N LEU A 152 -17.74 -10.25 -4.67
CA LEU A 152 -19.04 -9.62 -4.87
C LEU A 152 -19.56 -9.74 -6.32
N ARG A 153 -18.66 -9.91 -7.29
CA ARG A 153 -19.01 -10.12 -8.70
C ARG A 153 -19.08 -11.59 -9.12
N LYS A 154 -18.92 -12.54 -8.18
CA LYS A 154 -18.81 -13.99 -8.44
C LYS A 154 -17.73 -14.31 -9.48
N LYS A 155 -16.58 -13.64 -9.40
CA LYS A 155 -15.41 -13.87 -10.27
C LYS A 155 -14.33 -14.67 -9.55
N GLU A 156 -14.72 -15.75 -8.89
CA GLU A 156 -13.84 -16.57 -8.04
C GLU A 156 -12.63 -17.14 -8.80
N LYS A 157 -12.73 -17.36 -10.12
CA LYS A 157 -11.59 -17.74 -10.96
C LYS A 157 -10.44 -16.72 -10.95
N GLN A 158 -10.70 -15.45 -10.59
CA GLN A 158 -9.70 -14.40 -10.43
C GLN A 158 -9.03 -14.44 -9.05
N ILE A 159 -9.67 -15.05 -8.05
CA ILE A 159 -9.17 -15.22 -6.68
C ILE A 159 -8.23 -16.44 -6.63
N THR A 160 -7.10 -16.30 -7.32
CA THR A 160 -6.07 -17.35 -7.36
C THR A 160 -5.28 -17.40 -6.05
N PHE A 161 -4.60 -18.53 -5.80
CA PHE A 161 -3.64 -18.63 -4.70
C PHE A 161 -2.58 -17.52 -4.80
N LEU A 162 -2.05 -17.26 -5.99
CA LEU A 162 -1.07 -16.20 -6.25
C LEU A 162 -1.56 -14.83 -5.76
N HIS A 163 -2.80 -14.46 -6.12
CA HIS A 163 -3.35 -13.16 -5.74
C HIS A 163 -3.51 -13.03 -4.21
N LEU A 164 -4.13 -14.02 -3.56
CA LEU A 164 -4.33 -13.98 -2.11
C LEU A 164 -3.00 -14.04 -1.33
N PHE A 165 -2.08 -14.91 -1.74
CA PHE A 165 -0.76 -15.04 -1.13
C PHE A 165 0.03 -13.72 -1.24
N HIS A 166 0.07 -13.13 -2.43
CA HIS A 166 0.75 -11.86 -2.68
C HIS A 166 0.19 -10.75 -1.78
N HIS A 167 -1.13 -10.48 -1.83
CA HIS A 167 -1.70 -9.34 -1.10
C HIS A 167 -1.67 -9.53 0.41
N ALA A 168 -1.89 -10.75 0.92
CA ALA A 168 -1.83 -11.03 2.35
C ALA A 168 -0.41 -10.85 2.90
N VAL A 169 0.59 -11.49 2.27
CA VAL A 169 1.97 -11.48 2.76
C VAL A 169 2.61 -10.10 2.56
N LEU A 170 2.32 -9.40 1.45
CA LEU A 170 2.85 -8.06 1.22
C LEU A 170 2.39 -7.06 2.29
N CYS A 171 1.13 -7.11 2.73
CA CYS A 171 0.65 -6.25 3.82
C CYS A 171 1.42 -6.47 5.13
N LEU A 172 1.68 -7.74 5.47
CA LEU A 172 2.43 -8.10 6.68
C LEU A 172 3.90 -7.72 6.58
N ILE A 173 4.53 -7.93 5.42
CA ILE A 173 5.92 -7.51 5.19
C ILE A 173 6.04 -6.00 5.33
N CYS A 174 5.18 -5.21 4.69
CA CYS A 174 5.20 -3.75 4.83
C CYS A 174 5.01 -3.31 6.28
N TYR A 175 4.15 -3.98 7.04
CA TYR A 175 3.99 -3.71 8.48
C TYR A 175 5.29 -3.96 9.25
N ILE A 176 5.90 -5.14 9.11
CA ILE A 176 7.10 -5.52 9.87
C ILE A 176 8.27 -4.57 9.56
N TYR A 177 8.48 -4.21 8.29
CA TYR A 177 9.54 -3.27 7.89
C TYR A 177 9.34 -1.85 8.41
N LEU A 178 8.09 -1.38 8.46
CA LEU A 178 7.78 -0.05 8.97
C LEU A 178 7.81 0.00 10.50
N GLU A 179 7.41 -1.08 11.18
CA GLU A 179 7.49 -1.17 12.64
C GLU A 179 8.95 -1.29 13.13
N SER A 180 9.80 -2.04 12.41
CA SER A 180 11.20 -2.19 12.79
C SER A 180 12.06 -0.96 12.48
N LEU A 181 11.51 0.03 11.76
CA LEU A 181 12.23 1.14 11.15
C LEU A 181 13.45 0.70 10.32
N ASP A 182 13.49 -0.56 9.88
CA ASP A 182 14.60 -1.13 9.13
C ASP A 182 14.44 -0.85 7.63
N ILE A 183 14.31 0.44 7.30
CA ILE A 183 14.04 0.89 5.95
C ILE A 183 15.36 1.02 5.20
N ALA A 184 15.75 -0.08 4.57
CA ALA A 184 16.91 -0.11 3.69
C ALA A 184 16.60 0.41 2.28
N PHE A 185 17.62 0.90 1.58
CA PHE A 185 17.46 1.46 0.24
C PHE A 185 16.86 0.44 -0.76
N TYR A 186 17.23 -0.85 -0.65
CA TYR A 186 16.66 -1.91 -1.50
C TYR A 186 15.13 -2.04 -1.37
N LEU A 187 14.58 -1.80 -0.18
CA LEU A 187 13.15 -1.87 0.07
C LEU A 187 12.44 -0.73 -0.66
N ILE A 188 13.00 0.48 -0.60
CA ILE A 188 12.44 1.66 -1.28
C ILE A 188 12.52 1.48 -2.80
N VAL A 189 13.61 0.90 -3.32
CA VAL A 189 13.71 0.52 -4.74
C VAL A 189 12.61 -0.47 -5.12
N ALA A 190 12.41 -1.52 -4.32
CA ALA A 190 11.38 -2.53 -4.57
C ALA A 190 9.97 -1.92 -4.55
N LEU A 191 9.68 -1.05 -3.57
CA LEU A 191 8.41 -0.34 -3.47
C LEU A 191 8.20 0.62 -4.63
N ALA A 192 9.21 1.39 -5.04
CA ALA A 192 9.14 2.34 -6.15
C ALA A 192 8.82 1.64 -7.48
N ILE A 193 9.47 0.51 -7.75
CA ILE A 193 9.18 -0.28 -8.94
C ILE A 193 7.76 -0.87 -8.85
N ASN A 194 7.38 -1.41 -7.69
CA ASN A 194 6.06 -2.00 -7.49
C ASN A 194 4.93 -0.98 -7.75
N ILE A 195 4.98 0.20 -7.12
CA ILE A 195 3.94 1.22 -7.31
C ILE A 195 3.89 1.75 -8.74
N PHE A 196 5.04 1.87 -9.42
CA PHE A 196 5.08 2.22 -10.83
C PHE A 196 4.37 1.16 -11.70
N ILE A 197 4.63 -0.13 -11.47
CA ILE A 197 3.92 -1.20 -12.16
C ILE A 197 2.42 -1.21 -11.80
N HIS A 198 2.06 -0.88 -10.56
CA HIS A 198 0.67 -0.72 -10.15
C HIS A 198 -0.04 0.42 -10.88
N VAL A 199 0.63 1.53 -11.23
CA VAL A 199 0.04 2.57 -12.10
C VAL A 199 -0.42 1.96 -13.42
N ILE A 200 0.45 1.19 -14.08
CA ILE A 200 0.15 0.56 -15.37
C ILE A 200 -0.94 -0.52 -15.22
N MET A 201 -0.89 -1.29 -14.14
CA MET A 201 -1.87 -2.33 -13.84
C MET A 201 -3.26 -1.74 -13.58
N TYR A 202 -3.37 -0.71 -12.74
CA TYR A 202 -4.65 -0.08 -12.44
C TYR A 202 -5.18 0.73 -13.62
N LEU A 203 -4.32 1.29 -14.48
CA LEU A 203 -4.74 1.82 -15.77
C LEU A 203 -5.37 0.73 -16.64
N TYR A 204 -4.78 -0.46 -16.72
CA TYR A 204 -5.37 -1.60 -17.44
C TYR A 204 -6.75 -1.96 -16.84
N TYR A 205 -6.86 -2.07 -15.51
CA TYR A 205 -8.13 -2.42 -14.87
C TYR A 205 -9.20 -1.34 -15.03
N PHE A 206 -8.83 -0.07 -14.92
CA PHE A 206 -9.69 1.07 -15.21
C PHE A 206 -10.27 0.99 -16.62
N LEU A 207 -9.42 0.82 -17.64
CA LEU A 207 -9.86 0.69 -19.03
C LEU A 207 -10.73 -0.56 -19.23
N SER A 208 -10.39 -1.68 -18.56
CA SER A 208 -11.16 -2.92 -18.67
C SER A 208 -12.57 -2.83 -18.07
N ALA A 209 -12.79 -1.92 -17.11
CA ALA A 209 -14.05 -1.74 -16.41
C ALA A 209 -15.12 -1.06 -17.28
N PHE A 210 -14.75 -0.38 -18.37
CA PHE A 210 -15.71 0.18 -19.34
C PHE A 210 -16.48 -0.88 -20.13
N GLY A 211 -16.00 -2.13 -20.12
CA GLY A 211 -16.71 -3.29 -20.66
C GLY A 211 -16.12 -3.83 -21.97
N PRO A 212 -16.84 -4.73 -22.66
CA PRO A 212 -16.31 -5.47 -23.82
C PRO A 212 -15.83 -4.57 -24.97
N HIS A 213 -16.48 -3.42 -25.15
CA HIS A 213 -16.08 -2.43 -26.15
C HIS A 213 -14.64 -1.93 -25.95
N MET A 214 -14.18 -1.79 -24.71
CA MET A 214 -12.81 -1.37 -24.41
C MET A 214 -11.85 -2.55 -24.31
N GLN A 215 -12.31 -3.69 -23.79
CA GLN A 215 -11.46 -4.88 -23.58
C GLN A 215 -10.81 -5.41 -24.86
N LYS A 216 -11.45 -5.25 -26.02
CA LYS A 216 -10.88 -5.63 -27.33
C LYS A 216 -9.59 -4.89 -27.68
N TYR A 217 -9.39 -3.67 -27.17
CA TYR A 217 -8.18 -2.88 -27.41
C TYR A 217 -7.05 -3.21 -26.41
N LEU A 218 -7.34 -3.99 -25.37
CA LEU A 218 -6.40 -4.34 -24.30
C LEU A 218 -5.58 -5.60 -24.63
N TRP A 219 -5.09 -5.70 -25.86
CA TRP A 219 -4.26 -6.81 -26.35
C TRP A 219 -2.93 -6.94 -25.60
N TRP A 220 -2.48 -5.86 -24.96
CA TRP A 220 -1.20 -5.77 -24.27
C TRP A 220 -1.19 -6.38 -22.85
N LYS A 221 -2.25 -7.10 -22.45
CA LYS A 221 -2.33 -7.82 -21.16
C LYS A 221 -1.11 -8.73 -20.90
N ARG A 222 -0.60 -9.39 -21.94
CA ARG A 222 0.58 -10.26 -21.85
C ARG A 222 1.82 -9.46 -21.44
N TYR A 223 2.04 -8.29 -22.04
CA TYR A 223 3.16 -7.41 -21.72
C TYR A 223 3.07 -6.87 -20.30
N LEU A 224 1.86 -6.58 -19.79
CA LEU A 224 1.67 -6.20 -18.40
C LEU A 224 2.17 -7.31 -17.44
N THR A 225 1.82 -8.57 -17.70
CA THR A 225 2.32 -9.70 -16.90
C THR A 225 3.83 -9.87 -17.04
N THR A 226 4.39 -9.64 -18.24
CA THR A 226 5.83 -9.65 -18.46
C THR A 226 6.54 -8.55 -17.66
N LEU A 227 6.00 -7.33 -17.63
CA LEU A 227 6.53 -6.23 -16.81
C LEU A 227 6.49 -6.58 -15.32
N GLN A 228 5.42 -7.22 -14.85
CA GLN A 228 5.30 -7.73 -13.48
C GLN A 228 6.33 -8.82 -13.14
N MET A 229 6.77 -9.63 -14.10
CA MET A 229 7.87 -10.58 -13.87
C MET A 229 9.23 -9.90 -13.90
N ILE A 230 9.43 -8.96 -14.82
CA ILE A 230 10.68 -8.19 -14.94
C ILE A 230 10.95 -7.40 -13.65
N GLN A 231 9.94 -6.78 -13.03
CA GLN A 231 10.13 -6.09 -11.74
C GLN A 231 10.71 -7.03 -10.68
N PHE A 232 10.20 -8.26 -10.54
CA PHE A 232 10.68 -9.19 -9.52
C PHE A 232 12.11 -9.64 -9.83
N GLY A 233 12.44 -9.85 -11.11
CA GLY A 233 13.80 -10.14 -11.54
C GLY A 233 14.78 -9.00 -11.21
N ILE A 234 14.40 -7.75 -11.49
CA ILE A 234 15.22 -6.57 -11.18
C ILE A 234 15.41 -6.43 -9.66
N ILE A 235 14.36 -6.61 -8.87
CA ILE A 235 14.41 -6.54 -7.40
C ILE A 235 15.34 -7.62 -6.84
N LEU A 236 15.19 -8.87 -7.28
CA LEU A 236 16.06 -9.98 -6.84
C LEU A 236 17.53 -9.74 -7.20
N MET A 237 17.79 -9.27 -8.42
CA MET A 237 19.13 -8.95 -8.86
C MET A 237 19.73 -7.82 -8.01
N TYR A 238 18.97 -6.76 -7.75
CA TYR A 238 19.41 -5.64 -6.92
C TYR A 238 19.74 -6.08 -5.49
N MET A 239 18.86 -6.89 -4.86
CA MET A 239 19.10 -7.46 -3.54
C MET A 239 20.35 -8.34 -3.52
N ALA A 240 20.50 -9.23 -4.51
CA ALA A 240 21.66 -10.11 -4.60
C ALA A 240 22.98 -9.34 -4.75
N VAL A 241 23.01 -8.27 -5.57
CA VAL A 241 24.17 -7.39 -5.70
C VAL A 241 24.45 -6.69 -4.38
N SER A 242 23.43 -6.14 -3.71
CA SER A 242 23.62 -5.40 -2.47
C SER A 242 24.14 -6.28 -1.32
N PHE A 243 23.67 -7.51 -1.23
CA PHE A 243 24.18 -8.49 -0.27
C PHE A 243 25.58 -9.00 -0.64
N GLY A 244 25.84 -9.21 -1.94
CA GLY A 244 27.14 -9.68 -2.42
C GLY A 244 28.27 -8.67 -2.26
N THR A 245 27.97 -7.36 -2.31
CA THR A 245 28.96 -6.29 -2.08
C THR A 245 29.14 -5.93 -0.61
N GLY A 246 28.34 -6.50 0.30
CA GLY A 246 28.33 -6.14 1.72
C GLY A 246 27.73 -4.77 2.03
N CYS A 247 26.99 -4.18 1.07
CA CYS A 247 26.32 -2.89 1.22
C CYS A 247 25.20 -2.94 2.28
N HIS A 248 24.55 -4.10 2.45
CA HIS A 248 23.61 -4.35 3.53
C HIS A 248 23.88 -5.69 4.21
N LYS A 249 23.61 -5.77 5.51
CA LYS A 249 23.67 -7.03 6.26
C LYS A 249 22.58 -7.97 5.80
N THR A 250 22.89 -9.26 5.79
CA THR A 250 21.94 -10.33 5.46
C THR A 250 21.41 -10.95 6.75
N GLY A 251 20.23 -10.51 7.17
CA GLY A 251 19.50 -11.07 8.30
C GLY A 251 18.40 -12.06 7.88
N PRO A 252 17.72 -12.68 8.87
CA PRO A 252 16.57 -13.55 8.60
C PRO A 252 15.42 -12.84 7.87
N MET A 253 15.24 -11.55 8.11
CA MET A 253 14.20 -10.72 7.49
C MET A 253 14.48 -10.49 6.00
N GLU A 254 15.73 -10.14 5.67
CA GLU A 254 16.23 -9.97 4.30
C GLU A 254 16.11 -11.26 3.50
N ILE A 255 16.51 -12.38 4.09
CA ILE A 255 16.40 -13.71 3.47
C ILE A 255 14.93 -14.05 3.21
N SER A 256 14.06 -13.80 4.19
CA SER A 256 12.62 -14.05 4.05
C SER A 256 12.01 -13.20 2.94
N PHE A 257 12.39 -11.93 2.85
CA PHE A 257 11.93 -11.04 1.78
C PHE A 257 12.46 -11.49 0.41
N PHE A 258 13.73 -11.86 0.31
CA PHE A 258 14.30 -12.41 -0.92
C PHE A 258 13.56 -13.67 -1.39
N CYS A 259 13.33 -14.62 -0.47
CA CYS A 259 12.56 -15.84 -0.75
C CYS A 259 11.12 -15.53 -1.17
N PHE A 260 10.48 -14.53 -0.55
CA PHE A 260 9.14 -14.10 -0.93
C PHE A 260 9.10 -13.57 -2.36
N ILE A 261 10.01 -12.66 -2.75
CA ILE A 261 10.06 -12.14 -4.12
C ILE A 261 10.38 -13.25 -5.13
N ALA A 262 11.26 -14.19 -4.79
CA ALA A 262 11.56 -15.36 -5.62
C ALA A 262 10.33 -16.26 -5.81
N ALA A 263 9.56 -16.49 -4.73
CA ALA A 263 8.30 -17.24 -4.80
C ALA A 263 7.26 -16.53 -5.68
N LEU A 264 7.15 -15.20 -5.60
CA LEU A 264 6.28 -14.42 -6.48
C LEU A 264 6.69 -14.57 -7.94
N LEU A 265 7.99 -14.44 -8.26
CA LEU A 265 8.48 -14.65 -9.62
C LEU A 265 8.09 -16.02 -10.15
N ALA A 266 8.31 -17.10 -9.38
CA ALA A 266 7.94 -18.46 -9.76
C ALA A 266 6.43 -18.62 -9.98
N LEU A 267 5.59 -18.05 -9.09
CA LEU A 267 4.14 -18.10 -9.22
C LEU A 267 3.64 -17.32 -10.45
N PHE A 268 4.23 -16.16 -10.74
CA PHE A 268 3.92 -15.37 -11.94
C PHE A 268 4.37 -16.07 -13.21
N THR A 269 5.54 -16.73 -13.21
CA THR A 269 5.99 -17.55 -14.35
C THR A 269 5.01 -18.69 -14.60
N ASN A 270 4.59 -19.42 -13.56
CA ASN A 270 3.57 -20.47 -13.68
C ASN A 270 2.24 -19.92 -14.22
N PHE A 271 1.78 -18.77 -13.72
CA PHE A 271 0.59 -18.09 -14.23
C PHE A 271 0.72 -17.71 -15.70
N TYR A 272 1.87 -17.16 -16.10
CA TYR A 272 2.14 -16.75 -17.47
C TYR A 272 2.15 -17.94 -18.43
N THR A 273 2.85 -19.02 -18.08
CA THR A 273 2.91 -20.25 -18.88
C THR A 273 1.51 -20.84 -19.08
N LYS A 274 0.72 -20.95 -18.00
CA LYS A 274 -0.66 -21.47 -18.08
C LYS A 274 -1.61 -20.55 -18.86
N SER A 275 -1.42 -19.23 -18.80
CA SER A 275 -2.38 -18.26 -19.35
C SER A 275 -2.08 -17.85 -20.81
N PHE A 276 -0.83 -17.99 -21.25
CA PHE A 276 -0.38 -17.45 -22.53
C PHE A 276 0.43 -18.41 -23.40
N VAL A 277 1.04 -19.45 -22.83
CA VAL A 277 1.88 -20.40 -23.58
C VAL A 277 1.13 -21.71 -23.83
N ASN A 278 0.59 -22.33 -22.79
CA ASN A 278 -0.13 -23.61 -22.86
C ASN A 278 -1.59 -23.45 -23.31
N LYS A 279 -1.86 -22.46 -24.16
CA LYS A 279 -3.21 -22.12 -24.64
C LYS A 279 -3.52 -22.79 -25.96
#